data_AF-A0A662I667-F1
#
_entry.id   AF-A0A662I667-F1
#
_cell.length_a   1.000
_cell.length_b   1.000
_cell.length_c   1.000
_cell.angle_alpha   90.00
_cell.angle_beta   90.00
_cell.angle_gamma   90.00
#
_symmetry.space_group_name_H-M   'P 1'
#
loop_
_entity.id
_entity.type
_entity.pdbx_description
1 polymer ?
#
loop_
_entity_poly.entity_id
_entity_poly.type
_entity_poly.pdbx_seq_one_letter_code
_entity_poly.pdbx_strand_id
1 'polypeptide(L)'
;MLKIAEANPWSRRLEDNSIEINNMPAEEVLPSLPSKAYDKVLHDPPRFALAGELYSQNFYAELYRVLRAGGMLFHYTGAPKSRRGLDIQAGIIKRLKSAGFEILRVIKGYAILARKVS
;
A
#
# COMPACT_ATOMS: atom_id res chain seq x y z
N MET A 1 -4.76 23.16 -2.28
CA MET A 1 -4.21 23.46 -0.95
C MET A 1 -5.14 22.93 0.13
N LEU A 2 -4.53 22.35 1.17
CA LEU A 2 -5.04 21.33 2.09
C LEU A 2 -6.03 21.84 3.17
N LYS A 3 -6.97 22.73 2.84
CA LYS A 3 -7.87 23.36 3.84
C LYS A 3 -8.70 22.36 4.69
N ILE A 4 -8.98 21.19 4.15
CA ILE A 4 -9.74 20.14 4.85
C ILE A 4 -8.86 19.38 5.86
N ALA A 5 -7.56 19.19 5.58
CA ALA A 5 -6.69 18.50 6.53
C ALA A 5 -6.25 19.42 7.68
N GLU A 6 -6.11 20.73 7.44
CA GLU A 6 -5.86 21.71 8.52
C GLU A 6 -6.99 21.70 9.58
N ALA A 7 -8.23 21.46 9.15
CA ALA A 7 -9.39 21.35 10.04
C ALA A 7 -9.51 19.99 10.75
N ASN A 8 -8.70 18.99 10.37
CA ASN A 8 -8.73 17.68 10.97
C ASN A 8 -7.80 17.61 12.20
N PRO A 9 -8.31 17.40 13.43
CA PRO A 9 -7.50 17.34 14.64
C PRO A 9 -6.41 16.26 14.61
N TRP A 10 -6.62 15.18 13.85
CA TRP A 10 -5.67 14.08 13.68
C TRP A 10 -4.55 14.40 12.67
N SER A 11 -4.75 15.43 11.84
CA SER A 11 -3.79 15.89 10.83
C SER A 11 -2.80 16.93 11.36
N ARG A 12 -2.98 17.45 12.58
CA ARG A 12 -2.08 18.44 13.21
C ARG A 12 -0.62 17.98 13.30
N ARG A 13 -0.38 16.66 13.35
CA ARG A 13 0.98 16.10 13.36
C ARG A 13 1.66 16.10 12.00
N LEU A 14 0.94 16.38 10.92
CA LEU A 14 1.49 16.45 9.55
C LEU A 14 2.43 17.64 9.34
N GLU A 15 2.45 18.60 10.27
CA GLU A 15 3.38 19.75 10.29
C GLU A 15 4.77 19.39 10.85
N ASP A 16 4.97 18.16 11.29
CA ASP A 16 6.26 17.67 11.77
C ASP A 16 7.27 17.58 10.60
N ASN A 17 8.47 18.14 10.78
CA ASN A 17 9.54 18.14 9.76
C ASN A 17 10.02 16.73 9.38
N SER A 18 9.66 15.70 10.15
CA SER A 18 9.91 14.29 9.82
C SER A 18 8.93 13.72 8.80
N ILE A 19 7.91 14.48 8.39
CA ILE A 19 6.86 14.04 7.47
C ILE A 19 6.98 14.79 6.15
N GLU A 20 7.22 14.03 5.09
CA GLU A 20 7.12 14.54 3.72
C GLU A 20 5.75 14.19 3.15
N ILE A 21 5.03 15.20 2.66
CA ILE A 21 3.71 15.04 2.04
C ILE A 21 3.83 15.28 0.54
N ASN A 22 3.43 14.29 -0.24
CA ASN A 22 3.37 14.39 -1.69
C ASN A 22 1.91 14.31 -2.16
N ASN A 23 1.44 15.35 -2.86
CA ASN A 23 0.07 15.45 -3.38
C ASN A 23 -0.02 15.08 -4.87
N MET A 24 0.70 14.04 -5.28
CA MET A 24 0.67 13.47 -6.63
C MET A 24 0.16 12.02 -6.61
N PRO A 25 -0.32 11.48 -7.74
CA PRO A 25 -0.73 10.09 -7.84
C PRO A 25 0.40 9.15 -7.40
N ALA A 26 0.07 8.16 -6.56
CA ALA A 26 1.08 7.28 -5.97
C ALA A 26 1.83 6.45 -7.03
N GLU A 27 1.15 6.09 -8.11
CA GLU A 27 1.69 5.41 -9.29
C GLU A 27 2.75 6.23 -10.04
N GLU A 28 2.70 7.56 -9.94
CA GLU A 28 3.69 8.48 -10.53
C GLU A 28 4.85 8.75 -9.57
N VAL A 29 4.55 8.86 -8.27
CA VAL A 29 5.56 9.15 -7.23
C VAL A 29 6.44 7.94 -6.95
N LEU A 30 5.85 6.77 -6.77
CA LEU A 30 6.53 5.57 -6.28
C LEU A 30 7.77 5.18 -7.13
N PRO A 31 7.74 5.25 -8.48
CA PRO A 31 8.93 5.00 -9.32
C PRO A 31 10.10 5.96 -9.06
N SER A 32 9.83 7.19 -8.61
CA SER A 32 10.87 8.19 -8.32
C SER A 32 11.58 7.95 -6.99
N LEU A 33 11.00 7.15 -6.10
CA LEU A 33 11.55 6.88 -4.76
C LEU A 33 12.75 5.93 -4.84
N PRO A 34 13.75 6.07 -3.95
CA PRO A 34 14.93 5.21 -3.94
C PRO A 34 14.60 3.76 -3.60
N SER A 35 15.34 2.84 -4.23
CA SER A 35 15.25 1.41 -3.92
C SER A 35 15.79 1.12 -2.51
N LYS A 36 15.19 0.16 -1.80
CA LYS A 36 15.65 -0.34 -0.48
C LYS A 36 15.79 0.74 0.62
N ALA A 37 15.00 1.80 0.54
CA ALA A 37 15.07 2.94 1.45
C ALA A 37 14.07 2.87 2.61
N TYR A 38 12.98 2.11 2.47
CA TYR A 38 11.87 2.13 3.43
C TYR A 38 11.77 0.81 4.21
N ASP A 39 11.59 0.90 5.53
CA ASP A 39 11.40 -0.27 6.38
C ASP A 39 9.97 -0.83 6.31
N LYS A 40 8.98 0.05 6.12
CA LYS A 40 7.55 -0.29 6.14
C LYS A 40 6.76 0.52 5.13
N VAL A 41 5.76 -0.12 4.53
CA VAL A 41 4.76 0.52 3.67
C VAL A 41 3.37 0.22 4.22
N LEU A 42 2.54 1.26 4.32
CA LEU A 42 1.10 1.13 4.53
C LEU A 42 0.41 1.50 3.21
N HIS A 43 -0.21 0.53 2.56
CA HIS A 43 -0.91 0.71 1.29
C HIS A 43 -2.42 0.68 1.51
N ASP A 44 -3.05 1.86 1.53
CA ASP A 44 -4.50 2.04 1.69
C ASP A 44 -5.12 2.71 0.46
N PRO A 45 -5.22 1.99 -0.68
CA PRO A 45 -5.75 2.56 -1.90
C PRO A 45 -7.27 2.73 -1.82
N PRO A 46 -7.84 3.64 -2.65
CA PRO A 46 -9.27 3.62 -2.94
C PRO A 46 -9.73 2.24 -3.41
N ARG A 47 -11.04 1.99 -3.32
CA ARG A 47 -11.61 0.70 -3.76
C ARG A 47 -11.17 0.35 -5.18
N PHE A 48 -10.91 -0.93 -5.41
CA PHE A 48 -10.45 -1.48 -6.70
C PHE A 48 -11.12 -0.89 -7.96
N ALA A 49 -12.45 -0.71 -7.94
CA ALA A 49 -13.18 -0.16 -9.09
C ALA A 49 -12.77 1.28 -9.49
N LEU A 50 -12.14 2.02 -8.58
CA LEU A 50 -11.72 3.41 -8.77
C LEU A 50 -10.21 3.53 -9.04
N ALA A 51 -9.40 2.52 -8.72
CA ALA A 51 -7.94 2.64 -8.70
C ALA A 51 -7.23 1.31 -9.05
N GLY A 52 -7.58 0.70 -10.18
CA GLY A 52 -7.05 -0.61 -10.59
C GLY A 52 -5.52 -0.69 -10.67
N GLU A 53 -4.87 0.40 -11.10
CA GLU A 53 -3.40 0.49 -11.21
C GLU A 53 -2.69 0.26 -9.87
N LEU A 54 -3.27 0.72 -8.76
CA LEU A 54 -2.74 0.54 -7.41
C LEU A 54 -2.82 -0.91 -6.90
N TYR A 55 -3.50 -1.78 -7.64
CA TYR A 55 -3.59 -3.22 -7.38
C TYR A 55 -2.85 -4.07 -8.44
N SER A 56 -2.15 -3.42 -9.36
CA SER A 56 -1.41 -4.06 -10.44
C SER A 56 -0.15 -4.75 -9.93
N GLN A 57 0.34 -5.72 -10.70
CA GLN A 57 1.61 -6.39 -10.38
C GLN A 57 2.79 -5.42 -10.45
N ASN A 58 2.78 -4.46 -11.39
CA ASN A 58 3.83 -3.46 -11.53
C ASN A 58 3.90 -2.54 -10.31
N PHE A 59 2.74 -2.08 -9.82
CA PHE A 59 2.69 -1.28 -8.60
C PHE A 59 3.25 -2.05 -7.40
N TYR A 60 2.91 -3.33 -7.26
CA TYR A 60 3.47 -4.16 -6.19
C TYR A 60 4.97 -4.43 -6.36
N ALA A 61 5.47 -4.54 -7.59
CA ALA A 61 6.91 -4.66 -7.84
C ALA A 61 7.66 -3.39 -7.40
N GLU A 62 7.08 -2.21 -7.63
CA GLU A 62 7.64 -0.95 -7.15
C GLU A 62 7.61 -0.85 -5.61
N LEU A 63 6.52 -1.28 -4.97
CA LEU A 63 6.47 -1.40 -3.50
C LEU A 63 7.56 -2.34 -2.97
N TYR A 64 7.80 -3.45 -3.66
CA TYR A 64 8.88 -4.39 -3.32
C TYR A 64 10.27 -3.75 -3.50
N ARG A 65 10.45 -2.94 -4.54
CA ARG A 65 11.71 -2.27 -4.86
C ARG A 65 12.12 -1.27 -3.78
N VAL A 66 11.18 -0.44 -3.33
CA VAL A 66 11.45 0.62 -2.34
C VAL A 66 11.68 0.06 -0.93
N LEU A 67 11.13 -1.11 -0.61
CA LEU A 67 11.36 -1.78 0.67
C LEU A 67 12.78 -2.37 0.76
N ARG A 68 13.40 -2.24 1.93
CA ARG A 68 14.66 -2.94 2.29
C ARG A 68 14.39 -4.41 2.61
N ALA A 69 15.43 -5.25 2.56
CA ALA A 69 15.30 -6.67 2.92
C ALA A 69 14.69 -6.83 4.32
N GLY A 70 13.69 -7.72 4.45
CA GLY A 70 12.91 -7.87 5.68
C GLY A 70 11.83 -6.81 5.91
N GLY A 71 11.74 -5.79 5.04
CA GLY A 71 10.73 -4.74 5.12
C GLY A 71 9.30 -5.26 4.99
N MET A 72 8.35 -4.54 5.57
CA MET A 72 6.95 -4.99 5.69
C MET A 72 5.99 -4.14 4.87
N LEU A 73 5.00 -4.80 4.27
CA LEU A 73 3.87 -4.18 3.61
C LEU A 73 2.59 -4.55 4.37
N PHE A 74 1.85 -3.54 4.83
CA PHE A 74 0.47 -3.69 5.26
C PHE A 74 -0.45 -3.14 4.17
N HIS A 75 -1.22 -4.00 3.51
CA HIS A 75 -2.10 -3.60 2.42
C HIS A 75 -3.57 -3.75 2.83
N TYR A 76 -4.28 -2.63 2.92
CA TYR A 76 -5.72 -2.61 3.11
C TYR A 76 -6.42 -3.02 1.81
N THR A 77 -7.23 -4.07 1.90
CA THR A 77 -7.99 -4.59 0.75
C THR A 77 -9.49 -4.28 0.85
N GLY A 78 -9.91 -3.70 1.97
CA GLY A 78 -11.30 -3.39 2.28
C GLY A 78 -12.16 -4.63 2.55
N ALA A 79 -13.36 -4.36 3.08
CA ALA A 79 -14.38 -5.36 3.40
C ALA A 79 -15.57 -5.29 2.45
N PRO A 80 -15.57 -6.03 1.33
CA PRO A 80 -16.81 -6.30 0.63
C PRO A 80 -17.65 -7.19 1.55
N LYS A 81 -18.88 -6.78 1.89
CA LYS A 81 -19.86 -7.59 2.63
C LYS A 81 -20.36 -8.81 1.83
N SER A 82 -19.55 -9.36 0.92
CA SER A 82 -19.94 -10.42 -0.02
C SER A 82 -18.75 -11.31 -0.39
N ARG A 83 -19.06 -12.52 -0.90
CA ARG A 83 -18.10 -13.52 -1.40
C ARG A 83 -17.07 -12.95 -2.37
N ARG A 84 -17.46 -11.89 -3.12
CA ARG A 84 -16.63 -11.15 -4.08
C ARG A 84 -15.36 -10.56 -3.45
N GLY A 85 -15.36 -10.24 -2.16
CA GLY A 85 -14.16 -9.75 -1.46
C GLY A 85 -13.09 -10.78 -1.20
N LEU A 86 -13.47 -12.06 -1.08
CA LEU A 86 -12.52 -13.16 -0.95
C LEU A 86 -11.78 -13.40 -2.26
N ASP A 87 -12.48 -13.35 -3.39
CA ASP A 87 -11.88 -13.50 -4.71
C ASP A 87 -10.88 -12.38 -5.01
N ILE A 88 -11.16 -11.16 -4.54
CA ILE A 88 -10.24 -10.02 -4.66
C ILE A 88 -8.96 -10.25 -3.86
N GLN A 89 -9.06 -10.63 -2.58
CA GLN A 89 -7.87 -10.91 -1.75
C GLN A 89 -7.02 -12.03 -2.34
N ALA A 90 -7.63 -13.08 -2.90
CA ALA A 90 -6.91 -14.16 -3.56
C ALA A 90 -6.09 -13.65 -4.77
N GLY A 91 -6.67 -12.79 -5.60
CA GLY A 91 -5.97 -12.16 -6.71
C GLY A 91 -4.82 -11.24 -6.27
N ILE A 92 -5.03 -10.48 -5.19
CA ILE A 92 -4.00 -9.61 -4.60
C ILE A 92 -2.84 -10.45 -4.07
N ILE A 93 -3.12 -11.52 -3.31
CA ILE A 93 -2.12 -12.46 -2.79
C ILE A 93 -1.27 -13.03 -3.92
N LYS A 94 -1.90 -13.45 -5.03
CA LYS A 94 -1.19 -13.98 -6.19
C LYS A 94 -0.21 -12.94 -6.75
N ARG A 95 -0.64 -11.70 -6.97
CA ARG A 95 0.20 -10.62 -7.51
C ARG A 95 1.31 -10.20 -6.54
N LEU A 96 1.04 -10.14 -5.24
CA LEU A 96 2.06 -9.86 -4.22
C LEU A 96 3.16 -10.94 -4.23
N LYS A 97 2.77 -12.21 -4.28
CA LYS A 97 3.73 -13.33 -4.41
C LYS A 97 4.54 -13.22 -5.70
N SER A 98 3.89 -12.91 -6.83
CA SER A 98 4.58 -12.68 -8.11
C SER A 98 5.56 -11.51 -8.07
N ALA A 99 5.32 -10.50 -7.24
CA ALA A 99 6.23 -9.39 -7.01
C ALA A 99 7.39 -9.71 -6.04
N GLY A 100 7.41 -10.91 -5.44
CA GLY A 100 8.46 -11.38 -4.53
C GLY A 100 8.11 -11.31 -3.04
N PHE A 101 6.91 -10.87 -2.68
CA PHE A 101 6.49 -10.83 -1.29
C PHE A 101 6.15 -12.21 -0.73
N GLU A 102 6.53 -12.43 0.52
CA GLU A 102 6.00 -13.50 1.36
C GLU A 102 4.76 -12.99 2.11
N ILE A 103 3.70 -13.79 2.14
CA ILE A 103 2.48 -13.44 2.88
C ILE A 103 2.59 -13.96 4.31
N LEU A 104 2.62 -13.04 5.28
CA LEU A 104 2.72 -13.37 6.70
C LEU A 104 1.36 -13.60 7.35
N ARG A 105 0.36 -12.78 6.99
CA ARG A 105 -0.99 -12.87 7.55
C ARG A 105 -2.03 -12.35 6.58
N VAL A 106 -3.16 -13.03 6.50
CA VAL A 106 -4.35 -12.57 5.79
C VAL A 106 -5.45 -12.32 6.81
N ILE A 107 -5.90 -11.07 6.92
CA ILE A 107 -7.07 -10.69 7.69
C ILE A 107 -8.24 -10.68 6.71
N LYS A 108 -9.06 -11.73 6.81
CA LYS A 108 -10.14 -12.03 5.85
C LYS A 108 -11.05 -10.80 5.65
N GLY A 109 -11.10 -10.31 4.42
CA GLY A 109 -11.92 -9.16 4.04
C GLY A 109 -11.49 -7.84 4.69
N TYR A 110 -10.22 -7.70 5.09
CA TYR A 110 -9.74 -6.44 5.66
C TYR A 110 -8.37 -6.05 5.10
N ALA A 111 -7.36 -6.88 5.35
CA ALA A 111 -5.98 -6.55 5.00
C ALA A 111 -5.10 -7.77 4.79
N ILE A 112 -3.94 -7.54 4.19
CA ILE A 112 -2.87 -8.51 4.00
C ILE A 112 -1.58 -7.92 4.57
N LEU A 113 -0.90 -8.68 5.41
CA LEU A 113 0.46 -8.38 5.86
C LEU A 113 1.44 -9.24 5.07
N ALA A 114 2.42 -8.59 4.45
CA ALA A 114 3.43 -9.21 3.62
C ALA A 114 4.83 -8.70 3.95
N ARG A 115 5.85 -9.47 3.62
CA ARG A 115 7.26 -9.19 3.89
C ARG A 115 8.10 -9.34 2.63
N LYS A 116 9.07 -8.45 2.47
CA LYS A 116 10.15 -8.60 1.49
C LYS A 116 11.15 -9.64 1.99
N VAL A 117 11.36 -10.72 1.24
CA VAL A 117 12.22 -11.84 1.65
C VAL A 117 13.70 -11.53 1.42
N SER A 118 14.03 -10.78 0.35
CA SER A 118 15.39 -10.36 -0.01
C SER A 118 15.43 -9.13 -0.92
#